data_AF-K8P9K7-F1
#
_entry.id   AF-K8P9K7-F1
#
_cell.length_a   1.000
_cell.length_b   1.000
_cell.length_c   1.000
_cell.angle_alpha   90.00
_cell.angle_beta   90.00
_cell.angle_gamma   90.00
#
_symmetry.space_group_name_H-M   'P 1'
#
loop_
_entity.id
_entity.type
_entity.pdbx_description
1 polymer ?
#
loop_
_entity_poly.entity_id
_entity_poly.type
_entity_poly.pdbx_seq_one_letter_code
_entity_poly.pdbx_strand_id
1 'polypeptide(L)' 'MVRTTRIADDLHAPLNIRREDVFINLVEVAKENWSFGNGIAQYA' A
#
# COMPACT_ATOMS: atom_id res chain seq x y z
N MET A 1 -7.91 -5.04 -9.42
CA MET A 1 -8.76 -4.65 -8.28
C MET A 1 -7.99 -4.90 -6.99
N VAL A 2 -7.55 -3.85 -6.28
CA VAL A 2 -6.85 -4.00 -5.01
C VAL A 2 -7.84 -4.47 -3.94
N ARG A 3 -7.56 -5.58 -3.26
CA ARG A 3 -8.36 -6.06 -2.12
C ARG A 3 -7.79 -5.48 -0.84
N THR A 4 -8.43 -4.43 -0.32
CA THR A 4 -8.02 -3.74 0.92
C THR A 4 -8.47 -4.47 2.18
N THR A 5 -9.48 -5.35 2.09
CA THR A 5 -10.03 -6.12 3.22
C THR A 5 -8.96 -6.92 3.95
N ARG A 6 -8.03 -7.53 3.19
CA ARG A 6 -6.92 -8.31 3.76
C ARG A 6 -6.04 -7.47 4.68
N ILE A 7 -5.75 -6.22 4.31
CA ILE A 7 -4.92 -5.33 5.13
C ILE A 7 -5.63 -5.00 6.45
N ALA A 8 -6.93 -4.71 6.40
CA ALA A 8 -7.70 -4.45 7.62
C ALA A 8 -7.79 -5.68 8.54
N ASP A 9 -7.93 -6.88 7.98
CA ASP A 9 -7.92 -8.13 8.74
C ASP A 9 -6.55 -8.43 9.37
N ASP A 10 -5.47 -8.25 8.59
CA ASP A 10 -4.09 -8.48 9.02
C ASP A 10 -3.66 -7.49 10.12
N LEU A 11 -4.24 -6.28 10.17
CA LEU A 11 -4.02 -5.32 11.26
C LEU A 11 -4.88 -5.64 12.48
N HIS A 12 -6.12 -6.09 12.28
CA HIS A 12 -7.03 -6.41 13.39
C HIS A 12 -6.55 -7.61 14.21
N ALA A 13 -6.15 -8.71 13.57
CA ALA A 13 -5.87 -9.97 14.26
C ALA A 13 -4.70 -9.90 15.28
N PRO A 14 -3.52 -9.36 14.93
CA PRO A 14 -2.39 -9.26 15.87
C PRO A 14 -2.40 -7.99 16.74
N LEU A 15 -3.00 -6.89 16.29
CA LEU A 15 -2.89 -5.58 16.95
C LEU A 15 -4.19 -5.09 17.61
N ASN A 16 -5.30 -5.82 17.43
CA ASN A 16 -6.63 -5.44 17.91
C ASN A 16 -7.08 -4.03 17.44
N ILE A 17 -6.61 -3.60 16.27
CA ILE A 17 -7.09 -2.38 15.61
C ILE A 17 -8.49 -2.65 15.07
N ARG A 18 -9.45 -1.76 15.31
CA ARG A 18 -10.79 -1.92 14.76
C ARG A 18 -10.75 -1.69 13.24
N ARG A 19 -11.47 -2.52 12.48
CA ARG A 19 -11.42 -2.47 11.01
C ARG A 19 -11.93 -1.14 10.47
N GLU A 20 -12.91 -0.55 11.14
CA GLU A 20 -13.48 0.76 10.83
C GLU A 20 -12.49 1.93 11.00
N ASP A 21 -11.39 1.72 11.73
CA ASP A 21 -10.34 2.72 11.91
C ASP A 21 -9.23 2.61 10.84
N VAL A 22 -9.34 1.68 9.88
CA VAL A 22 -8.36 1.47 8.81
C VAL A 22 -8.80 2.16 7.52
N PHE A 23 -8.13 3.27 7.19
CA PHE A 23 -8.35 4.03 5.96
C PHE A 23 -7.19 3.82 4.98
N ILE A 24 -7.50 3.50 3.72
CA ILE A 24 -6.50 3.23 2.68
C ILE A 24 -6.79 4.15 1.49
N ASN A 25 -5.84 5.02 1.17
CA ASN A 25 -5.87 5.86 -0.02
C ASN A 25 -4.94 5.28 -1.09
N LEU A 26 -5.42 5.22 -2.32
CA LEU A 26 -4.64 4.84 -3.49
C LEU A 26 -4.36 6.10 -4.32
N VAL A 27 -3.09 6.36 -4.55
CA VAL A 27 -2.63 7.47 -5.42
C VAL A 27 -1.84 6.86 -6.56
N GLU A 28 -2.22 7.22 -7.78
CA GLU A 28 -1.53 6.78 -8.98
C GLU A 28 -0.35 7.72 -9.28
N VAL A 29 0.75 7.13 -9.75
CA VAL A 29 1.94 7.86 -10.18
C VAL A 29 2.47 7.22 -11.46
N ALA A 30 3.13 8.03 -12.29
CA ALA A 30 3.79 7.56 -13.49
C ALA A 30 4.92 6.58 -13.13
N LYS A 31 5.19 5.58 -13.98
CA LYS A 31 6.11 4.48 -13.65
C LYS A 31 7.56 4.97 -13.57
N GLU A 32 7.92 5.89 -14.45
CA GLU A 32 9.20 6.58 -14.53
C GLU A 32 9.58 7.33 -13.23
N ASN A 33 8.61 7.64 -12.37
CA ASN A 33 8.85 8.30 -11.09
C ASN A 33 9.30 7.33 -9.99
N TRP A 34 9.47 6.04 -10.30
CA TRP A 34 9.95 5.05 -9.34
C TRP A 34 11.45 4.78 -9.49
N SER A 35 12.15 4.88 -8.37
CA SER A 35 13.44 4.24 -8.18
C SER A 35 13.35 3.26 -7.02
N PHE A 36 13.67 1.99 -7.27
CA PHE A 36 13.74 0.96 -6.22
C PHE A 36 15.02 1.04 -5.39
N GLY A 37 15.94 1.96 -5.74
CA GLY A 37 17.23 2.13 -5.09
C GLY A 37 18.35 2.43 -6.09
N ASN A 38 19.52 2.79 -5.54
CA ASN A 38 20.76 3.05 -6.30
C ASN A 38 20.65 4.15 -7.37
N GLY A 39 19.62 5.00 -7.33
CA GLY A 39 19.40 6.05 -8.33
C GLY A 39 19.00 5.52 -9.71
N ILE A 40 18.53 4.28 -9.81
CA ILE A 40 18.11 3.66 -11.08
C ILE A 40 16.59 3.81 -11.20
N ALA A 41 16.10 4.28 -12.34
CA ALA A 41 14.68 4.31 -12.69
C ALA A 41 14.32 3.04 -13.47
N GLN A 42 13.82 2.01 -12.78
CA GLN A 42 13.67 0.67 -13.36
C GLN A 42 12.55 0.55 -14.40
N TYR A 43 11.63 1.50 -14.41
CA TYR A 43 10.52 1.53 -15.35
C TYR A 43 10.62 2.64 -16.39
N ALA A 44 11.71 3.42 -16.39
CA ALA A 44 12.01 4.42 -17.41
C ALA A 44 12.69 3.79 -18.62
#